data_AF-A0A3N5HL77-F1
#
_entry.id   AF-A0A3N5HL77-F1
#
_cell.length_a   1.000
_cell.length_b   1.000
_cell.length_c   1.000
_cell.angle_alpha   90.00
_cell.angle_beta   90.00
_cell.angle_gamma   90.00
#
_symmetry.space_group_name_H-M   'P 1'
#
loop_
_entity.id
_entity.type
_entity.pdbx_description
1 polymer ?
#
loop_
_entity_poly.entity_id
_entity_poly.type
_entity_poly.pdbx_seq_one_letter_code
_entity_poly.pdbx_strand_id
1 'polypeptide(L)'
;MTRVARETSPELVRAREAYAGRAWEDAYQLFAAVDRASPLGGEDLAMYSWAAGLSGRDRELLATLERLYQLLLDDDPQMAARVGFWLGFRLSGMGEFGQASGWFARVERLLEREGKPCAVRGYLRIPETMQHLAQNECDEAFASAAEAARIGEEFAEPDLVALARSLQGRARLRQGSIREGLALLDEAMVTVRTDGGAPIVPAIVYCILIEGCRQVYALDRCREWTAVLSSWCESQPQLVAFNGVCMVHRVEVMEMNGQWEAALEEARRACQRLAQTPDPFATPAAHYQKAEMHRLRGELEEAEAAYLEAHRLGREPQPGMSLLRLAQGRGEAALASIRRALAAPGEPLQRARLLPAMVEIALAAGDVEGASAASAELEQLSERFESEVLSAIAAHARGTVLLARGEPQRALDALRPALDVWQRLAAPYLAARVRVSVGLACRALGDEEWAALELTAARKVFEELGAKPDLARLPPPAVDHRSQRPDGLTTRELEVLGLVAAGKTNKVIARELFLSEKTVDRHLSNIFLKLGVSSRAAATAYAFTHKLV
;
A
#
# COMPACT_ATOMS: atom_id res chain seq x y z
N MET A 1 -32.59 -39.73 -23.43
CA MET A 1 -33.06 -38.36 -23.73
C MET A 1 -32.35 -37.85 -24.97
N THR A 2 -33.09 -37.38 -25.96
CA THR A 2 -32.57 -36.78 -27.22
C THR A 2 -31.78 -35.51 -26.94
N ARG A 3 -30.84 -35.14 -27.82
CA ARG A 3 -29.97 -33.94 -27.71
C ARG A 3 -30.75 -32.64 -27.43
N VAL A 4 -31.97 -32.52 -27.98
CA VAL A 4 -32.90 -31.40 -27.77
C VAL A 4 -33.51 -31.35 -26.35
N ALA A 5 -33.70 -32.51 -25.70
CA ALA A 5 -34.15 -32.59 -24.32
C ALA A 5 -33.03 -32.32 -23.29
N ARG A 6 -31.76 -32.31 -23.72
CA ARG A 6 -30.59 -31.94 -22.89
C ARG A 6 -30.42 -30.42 -22.75
N GLU A 7 -30.76 -29.65 -23.78
CA GLU A 7 -30.62 -28.18 -23.79
C GLU A 7 -31.69 -27.44 -22.95
N THR A 8 -32.71 -28.15 -22.47
CA THR A 8 -33.93 -27.58 -21.85
C THR A 8 -34.24 -28.10 -20.45
N SER A 9 -33.31 -28.80 -19.78
CA SER A 9 -33.52 -29.18 -18.37
C SER A 9 -33.70 -27.94 -17.50
N PRO A 10 -34.77 -27.83 -16.68
CA PRO A 10 -34.99 -26.68 -15.79
C PRO A 10 -33.80 -26.43 -14.86
N GLU A 11 -33.08 -27.47 -14.46
CA GLU A 11 -31.90 -27.37 -13.60
C GLU A 11 -30.70 -26.74 -14.34
N LEU A 12 -30.53 -27.05 -15.63
CA LEU A 12 -29.47 -26.47 -16.45
C LEU A 12 -29.74 -24.99 -16.76
N VAL A 13 -31.00 -24.62 -17.01
CA VAL A 13 -31.41 -23.22 -17.16
C VAL A 13 -31.12 -22.44 -15.87
N ARG A 14 -31.51 -22.98 -14.70
CA ARG A 14 -31.21 -22.37 -13.41
C ARG A 14 -29.70 -22.26 -13.15
N ALA A 15 -28.91 -23.24 -13.57
CA ALA A 15 -27.45 -23.19 -13.44
C ALA A 15 -26.86 -22.02 -14.27
N ARG A 16 -27.31 -21.85 -15.51
CA ARG A 16 -26.92 -20.74 -16.39
C ARG A 16 -27.37 -19.38 -15.84
N GLU A 17 -28.59 -19.29 -15.32
CA GLU A 17 -29.12 -18.07 -14.68
C GLU A 17 -28.31 -17.72 -13.43
N ALA A 18 -27.98 -18.70 -12.59
CA ALA A 18 -27.11 -18.49 -11.42
C ALA A 18 -25.71 -18.01 -11.84
N TYR A 19 -25.14 -18.59 -12.91
CA TYR A 19 -23.85 -18.18 -13.45
C TYR A 19 -23.90 -16.74 -14.00
N ALA A 20 -24.92 -16.42 -14.80
CA ALA A 20 -25.11 -15.08 -15.35
C ALA A 20 -25.36 -14.04 -14.24
N GLY A 21 -26.08 -14.44 -13.18
CA GLY A 21 -26.29 -13.66 -11.96
C GLY A 21 -25.09 -13.62 -11.01
N ARG A 22 -23.95 -14.24 -11.39
CA ARG A 22 -22.71 -14.29 -10.59
C ARG A 22 -22.86 -14.93 -9.21
N ALA A 23 -23.86 -15.80 -9.05
CA ALA A 23 -24.05 -16.65 -7.89
C ALA A 23 -23.19 -17.91 -8.05
N TRP A 24 -21.86 -17.75 -7.96
CA TRP A 24 -20.87 -18.78 -8.30
C TRP A 24 -21.03 -20.09 -7.54
N GLU A 25 -21.35 -20.03 -6.25
CA GLU A 25 -21.55 -21.23 -5.42
C GLU A 25 -22.82 -21.96 -5.85
N ASP A 26 -23.92 -21.24 -6.07
CA ASP A 26 -25.18 -21.83 -6.52
C ASP A 26 -25.05 -22.42 -7.93
N ALA A 27 -24.38 -21.70 -8.83
CA ALA A 27 -24.06 -22.16 -10.17
C ALA A 27 -23.21 -23.43 -10.12
N TYR A 28 -22.17 -23.46 -9.28
CA TYR A 28 -21.34 -24.65 -9.07
C TYR A 28 -22.17 -25.85 -8.62
N GLN A 29 -22.99 -25.69 -7.57
CA GLN A 29 -23.79 -26.78 -7.03
C GLN A 29 -24.78 -27.33 -8.06
N LEU A 30 -25.43 -26.44 -8.82
CA LEU A 30 -26.37 -26.80 -9.88
C LEU A 30 -25.67 -27.51 -11.05
N PHE A 31 -24.57 -26.94 -11.57
CA PHE A 31 -23.80 -27.59 -12.64
C PHE A 31 -23.23 -28.93 -12.20
N ALA A 32 -22.69 -29.04 -10.98
CA ALA A 32 -22.19 -30.30 -10.45
C ALA A 32 -23.28 -31.37 -10.33
N ALA A 33 -24.51 -30.98 -9.95
CA ALA A 33 -25.65 -31.89 -9.91
C ALA A 33 -26.06 -32.38 -11.31
N VAL A 34 -26.14 -31.46 -12.27
CA VAL A 34 -26.46 -31.80 -13.67
C VAL A 34 -25.36 -32.69 -14.27
N ASP A 35 -24.09 -32.38 -14.03
CA ASP A 35 -22.95 -33.13 -14.55
C ASP A 35 -22.88 -34.57 -14.03
N ARG A 36 -23.24 -34.77 -12.75
CA ARG A 36 -23.35 -36.12 -12.16
C ARG A 36 -24.46 -36.95 -12.79
N ALA A 37 -25.57 -36.31 -13.18
CA ALA A 37 -26.70 -36.99 -13.80
C ALA A 37 -26.44 -37.29 -15.28
N SER A 38 -25.81 -36.36 -15.99
CA SER A 38 -25.41 -36.49 -17.38
C SER A 38 -24.20 -35.58 -17.63
N PRO A 39 -23.06 -36.13 -18.11
CA PRO A 39 -21.88 -35.32 -18.37
C PRO A 39 -22.17 -34.11 -19.26
N LEU A 40 -21.79 -32.94 -18.78
CA LEU A 40 -21.81 -31.66 -19.48
C LEU A 40 -20.69 -31.62 -20.54
N GLY A 41 -20.97 -30.95 -21.66
CA GLY A 41 -20.01 -30.64 -22.70
C GLY A 41 -20.14 -29.20 -23.18
N GLY A 42 -19.21 -28.75 -24.02
CA GLY A 42 -19.23 -27.41 -24.61
C GLY A 42 -19.26 -26.28 -23.56
N GLU A 43 -20.10 -25.27 -23.82
CA GLU A 43 -20.20 -24.06 -23.00
C GLU A 43 -20.65 -24.32 -21.56
N ASP A 44 -21.52 -25.30 -21.31
CA ASP A 44 -21.99 -25.62 -19.96
C ASP A 44 -20.85 -26.17 -19.09
N LEU A 45 -19.97 -26.98 -19.67
CA LEU A 45 -18.78 -27.46 -18.97
C LEU A 45 -17.78 -26.32 -18.73
N ALA A 46 -17.67 -25.36 -19.65
CA ALA A 46 -16.85 -24.17 -19.43
C ALA A 46 -17.38 -23.34 -18.26
N MET A 47 -18.69 -23.06 -18.22
CA MET A 47 -19.33 -22.35 -17.10
C MET A 47 -19.19 -23.10 -15.78
N TYR A 48 -19.37 -24.42 -15.77
CA TYR A 48 -19.15 -25.27 -14.60
C TYR A 48 -17.71 -25.13 -14.07
N SER A 49 -16.73 -25.21 -14.97
CA SER A 49 -15.31 -25.08 -14.64
C SER A 49 -15.03 -23.76 -13.93
N TRP A 50 -15.48 -22.64 -14.53
CA TRP A 50 -15.26 -21.31 -13.94
C TRP A 50 -16.03 -21.13 -12.63
N ALA A 51 -17.26 -21.64 -12.50
CA ALA A 51 -18.00 -21.57 -11.23
C ALA A 51 -17.28 -22.32 -10.10
N ALA A 52 -16.72 -23.50 -10.39
CA ALA A 52 -15.90 -24.25 -9.45
C ALA A 52 -14.64 -23.45 -9.05
N GLY A 53 -13.93 -22.93 -10.04
CA GLY A 53 -12.73 -22.12 -9.84
C GLY A 53 -12.99 -20.86 -9.01
N LEU A 54 -13.99 -20.05 -9.36
CA LEU A 54 -14.32 -18.81 -8.66
C LEU A 54 -14.76 -19.03 -7.21
N SER A 55 -15.32 -20.21 -6.92
CA SER A 55 -15.73 -20.64 -5.58
C SER A 55 -14.61 -21.35 -4.79
N GLY A 56 -13.36 -21.33 -5.28
CA GLY A 56 -12.19 -21.86 -4.55
C GLY A 56 -11.95 -23.36 -4.68
N ARG A 57 -12.54 -24.03 -5.70
CA ARG A 57 -12.39 -25.48 -5.93
C ARG A 57 -11.44 -25.76 -7.08
N ASP A 58 -10.15 -25.45 -6.89
CA ASP A 58 -9.13 -25.57 -7.95
C ASP A 58 -8.99 -27.00 -8.50
N ARG A 59 -9.12 -28.04 -7.66
CA ARG A 59 -9.07 -29.44 -8.14
C ARG A 59 -10.18 -29.75 -9.14
N GLU A 60 -11.40 -29.27 -8.86
CA GLU A 60 -12.53 -29.47 -9.74
C GLU A 60 -12.38 -28.65 -11.02
N LEU A 61 -11.98 -27.38 -10.90
CA LEU A 61 -11.65 -26.50 -12.04
C LEU A 61 -10.67 -27.19 -13.01
N LEU A 62 -9.57 -27.74 -12.49
CA LEU A 62 -8.57 -28.40 -13.33
C LEU A 62 -9.17 -29.63 -14.00
N ALA A 63 -9.84 -30.51 -13.26
CA ALA A 63 -10.44 -31.72 -13.82
C ALA A 63 -11.47 -31.42 -14.92
N THR A 64 -12.30 -30.39 -14.75
CA THR A 64 -13.32 -30.02 -15.73
C THR A 64 -12.72 -29.30 -16.95
N LEU A 65 -11.68 -28.48 -16.77
CA LEU A 65 -10.94 -27.89 -17.89
C LEU A 65 -10.16 -28.95 -18.69
N GLU A 66 -9.57 -29.95 -18.05
CA GLU A 66 -8.95 -31.08 -18.75
C GLU A 66 -9.97 -31.82 -19.61
N ARG A 67 -11.15 -32.08 -19.07
CA ARG A 67 -12.24 -32.74 -19.81
C ARG A 67 -12.72 -31.88 -20.98
N LEU A 68 -12.87 -30.57 -20.77
CA LEU A 68 -13.23 -29.64 -21.83
C LEU A 68 -12.17 -29.58 -22.92
N TYR A 69 -10.88 -29.56 -22.55
CA TYR A 69 -9.77 -29.61 -23.48
C TYR A 69 -9.83 -30.85 -24.39
N GLN A 70 -10.10 -32.04 -23.82
CA GLN A 70 -10.21 -33.27 -24.62
C GLN A 70 -11.40 -33.25 -25.57
N LEU A 71 -12.54 -32.71 -25.15
CA LEU A 71 -13.73 -32.59 -26.00
C LEU A 71 -13.51 -31.66 -27.19
N LEU A 72 -12.72 -30.60 -27.00
CA LEU A 72 -12.47 -29.58 -28.03
C LEU A 72 -11.29 -29.93 -28.94
N LEU A 73 -10.46 -30.91 -28.59
CA LEU A 73 -9.17 -31.13 -29.26
C LEU A 73 -9.28 -31.35 -30.77
N ASP A 74 -10.30 -32.10 -31.19
CA ASP A 74 -10.58 -32.40 -32.59
C ASP A 74 -11.64 -31.46 -33.20
N ASP A 75 -12.57 -30.94 -32.37
CA ASP A 75 -13.71 -30.13 -32.82
C ASP A 75 -13.36 -28.63 -32.98
N ASP A 76 -12.62 -28.07 -32.03
CA ASP A 76 -12.15 -26.67 -32.03
C ASP A 76 -10.76 -26.56 -31.38
N PRO A 77 -9.69 -26.84 -32.16
CA PRO A 77 -8.31 -26.80 -31.67
C PRO A 77 -7.89 -25.46 -31.08
N GLN A 78 -8.47 -24.35 -31.54
CA GLN A 78 -8.14 -23.01 -31.03
C GLN A 78 -8.76 -22.79 -29.65
N MET A 79 -10.02 -23.19 -29.45
CA MET A 79 -10.62 -23.15 -28.12
C MET A 79 -9.95 -24.15 -27.16
N ALA A 80 -9.59 -25.34 -27.64
CA ALA A 80 -8.80 -26.29 -26.86
C ALA A 80 -7.46 -25.66 -26.42
N ALA A 81 -6.76 -24.97 -27.33
CA ALA A 81 -5.53 -24.23 -26.99
C ALA A 81 -5.78 -23.16 -25.91
N ARG A 82 -6.88 -22.40 -25.99
CA ARG A 82 -7.26 -21.39 -24.97
C ARG A 82 -7.54 -22.03 -23.61
N VAL A 83 -8.26 -23.15 -23.58
CA VAL A 83 -8.53 -23.92 -22.35
C VAL A 83 -7.23 -24.46 -21.76
N GLY A 84 -6.36 -25.04 -22.58
CA GLY A 84 -5.05 -25.54 -22.16
C GLY A 84 -4.16 -24.45 -21.58
N PHE A 85 -4.21 -23.22 -22.14
CA PHE A 85 -3.50 -22.07 -21.59
C PHE A 85 -3.99 -21.74 -20.17
N TRP A 86 -5.31 -21.58 -19.98
CA TRP A 86 -5.84 -21.21 -18.66
C TRP A 86 -5.57 -22.28 -17.60
N LEU A 87 -5.58 -23.55 -18.00
CA LEU A 87 -5.21 -24.67 -17.16
C LEU A 87 -3.74 -24.57 -16.71
N GLY A 88 -2.81 -24.39 -17.65
CA GLY A 88 -1.40 -24.16 -17.34
C GLY A 88 -1.17 -22.91 -16.49
N PHE A 89 -1.89 -21.82 -16.78
CA PHE A 89 -1.78 -20.57 -16.05
C PHE A 89 -2.23 -20.71 -14.59
N ARG A 90 -3.32 -21.44 -14.33
CA ARG A 90 -3.78 -21.74 -12.96
C ARG A 90 -2.82 -22.65 -12.19
N LEU A 91 -2.27 -23.68 -12.83
CA LEU A 91 -1.22 -24.51 -12.24
C LEU A 91 0.01 -23.68 -11.84
N SER A 92 0.44 -22.76 -12.69
CA SER A 92 1.55 -21.85 -12.39
C SER A 92 1.27 -20.99 -11.16
N GLY A 93 0.06 -20.41 -11.06
CA GLY A 93 -0.37 -19.63 -9.90
C GLY A 93 -0.35 -20.40 -8.58
N MET A 94 -0.62 -21.71 -8.61
CA MET A 94 -0.52 -22.59 -7.44
C MET A 94 0.90 -23.06 -7.13
N GLY A 95 1.90 -22.69 -7.94
CA GLY A 95 3.29 -23.13 -7.80
C GLY A 95 3.62 -24.48 -8.46
N GLU A 96 2.69 -25.05 -9.22
CA GLU A 96 2.86 -26.33 -9.93
C GLU A 96 3.57 -26.13 -11.29
N PHE A 97 4.75 -25.51 -11.25
CA PHE A 97 5.47 -25.05 -12.45
C PHE A 97 5.78 -26.17 -13.46
N GLY A 98 6.08 -27.38 -12.98
CA GLY A 98 6.32 -28.54 -13.84
C GLY A 98 5.10 -28.90 -14.67
N GLN A 99 3.92 -28.97 -14.04
CA GLN A 99 2.66 -29.27 -14.74
C GLN A 99 2.26 -28.12 -15.67
N ALA A 100 2.41 -26.87 -15.21
CA ALA A 100 2.13 -25.68 -16.01
C ALA A 100 2.95 -25.66 -17.31
N SER A 101 4.27 -25.90 -17.22
CA SER A 101 5.16 -25.92 -18.38
C SER A 101 4.78 -27.02 -19.39
N GLY A 102 4.35 -28.18 -18.91
CA GLY A 102 3.83 -29.26 -19.75
C GLY A 102 2.58 -28.86 -20.55
N TRP A 103 1.65 -28.13 -19.91
CA TRP A 103 0.45 -27.61 -20.58
C TRP A 103 0.77 -26.54 -21.60
N PHE A 104 1.63 -25.56 -21.28
CA PHE A 104 2.06 -24.54 -22.24
C PHE A 104 2.71 -25.17 -23.47
N ALA A 105 3.61 -26.14 -23.29
CA ALA A 105 4.23 -26.85 -24.40
C ALA A 105 3.23 -27.67 -25.24
N ARG A 106 2.16 -28.20 -24.62
CA ARG A 106 1.09 -28.89 -25.34
C ARG A 106 0.25 -27.93 -26.19
N VAL A 107 -0.06 -26.75 -25.65
CA VAL A 107 -0.75 -25.67 -26.37
C VAL A 107 0.09 -25.21 -27.55
N GLU A 108 1.39 -24.96 -27.34
CA GLU A 108 2.30 -24.52 -28.40
C GLU A 108 2.35 -25.52 -29.56
N ARG A 109 2.55 -26.82 -29.28
CA ARG A 109 2.52 -27.87 -30.32
C ARG A 109 1.18 -27.96 -31.05
N LEU A 110 0.06 -27.69 -30.37
CA LEU A 110 -1.26 -27.67 -31.02
C LEU A 110 -1.35 -26.50 -32.01
N LEU A 111 -0.91 -25.31 -31.60
CA LEU A 111 -0.90 -24.11 -32.44
C LEU A 111 0.09 -24.21 -33.62
N GLU A 112 1.21 -24.92 -33.45
CA GLU A 112 2.15 -25.23 -34.53
C GLU A 112 1.52 -26.14 -35.59
N ARG A 113 0.80 -27.20 -35.16
CA ARG A 113 0.09 -28.11 -36.07
C ARG A 113 -1.01 -27.41 -36.86
N GLU A 114 -1.76 -26.52 -36.22
CA GLU A 114 -2.81 -25.74 -36.88
C GLU A 114 -2.25 -24.74 -37.91
N GLY A 115 -1.05 -24.21 -37.67
CA GLY A 115 -0.36 -23.27 -38.59
C GLY A 115 -1.05 -21.92 -38.78
N LYS A 116 -2.17 -21.65 -38.08
CA LYS A 116 -2.95 -20.41 -38.21
C LYS A 116 -2.57 -19.38 -37.14
N PRO A 117 -2.46 -18.08 -37.50
CA PRO A 117 -2.42 -17.00 -36.53
C PRO A 117 -3.67 -17.02 -35.63
N CYS A 118 -3.49 -16.83 -34.33
CA CYS A 118 -4.60 -16.72 -33.36
C CYS A 118 -4.15 -16.01 -32.08
N ALA A 119 -5.11 -15.53 -31.30
CA ALA A 119 -4.86 -14.82 -30.05
C ALA A 119 -4.16 -15.65 -28.97
N VAL A 120 -4.31 -16.98 -28.98
CA VAL A 120 -3.70 -17.87 -27.96
C VAL A 120 -2.17 -17.77 -27.98
N ARG A 121 -1.56 -17.43 -29.12
CA ARG A 121 -0.12 -17.14 -29.22
C ARG A 121 0.29 -15.96 -28.35
N GLY A 122 -0.56 -14.94 -28.25
CA GLY A 122 -0.34 -13.81 -27.36
C GLY A 122 -0.50 -14.18 -25.89
N TYR A 123 -1.47 -15.03 -25.55
CA TYR A 123 -1.61 -15.54 -24.17
C TYR A 123 -0.36 -16.32 -23.71
N LEU A 124 0.27 -17.12 -24.58
CA LEU A 124 1.52 -17.82 -24.25
C LEU A 124 2.70 -16.89 -23.94
N ARG A 125 2.66 -15.62 -24.35
CA ARG A 125 3.65 -14.60 -23.98
C ARG A 125 3.50 -14.10 -22.54
N ILE A 126 2.32 -14.28 -21.93
CA ILE A 126 2.04 -13.78 -20.57
C ILE A 126 2.94 -14.48 -19.52
N PRO A 127 3.06 -15.82 -19.46
CA PRO A 127 4.00 -16.49 -18.56
C PRO A 127 5.46 -16.13 -18.82
N GLU A 128 5.87 -15.98 -20.08
CA GLU A 128 7.22 -15.54 -20.48
C GLU A 128 7.52 -14.14 -19.93
N THR A 129 6.60 -13.20 -20.12
CA THR A 129 6.69 -11.84 -19.57
C THR A 129 6.83 -11.86 -18.05
N MET A 130 6.00 -12.66 -17.36
CA MET A 130 6.07 -12.78 -15.90
C MET A 130 7.41 -13.36 -15.43
N GLN A 131 7.98 -14.30 -16.17
CA GLN A 131 9.30 -14.84 -15.89
C GLN A 131 10.40 -13.79 -16.05
N HIS A 132 10.40 -13.02 -17.14
CA HIS A 132 11.33 -11.90 -17.32
C HIS A 132 11.22 -10.88 -16.19
N LEU A 133 10.01 -10.53 -15.76
CA LEU A 133 9.79 -9.67 -14.59
C LEU A 133 10.34 -10.29 -13.29
N ALA A 134 10.19 -11.60 -13.09
CA ALA A 134 10.76 -12.30 -11.94
C ALA A 134 12.29 -12.31 -11.95
N GLN A 135 12.90 -12.33 -13.13
CA GLN A 135 14.35 -12.27 -13.36
C GLN A 135 14.89 -10.84 -13.45
N ASN A 136 14.01 -9.83 -13.33
CA ASN A 136 14.32 -8.39 -13.47
C ASN A 136 14.85 -7.99 -14.87
N GLU A 137 14.51 -8.78 -15.88
CA GLU A 137 14.76 -8.53 -17.31
C GLU A 137 13.65 -7.62 -17.86
N CYS A 138 13.66 -6.35 -17.44
CA CYS A 138 12.52 -5.45 -17.66
C CYS A 138 12.33 -5.05 -19.13
N ASP A 139 13.40 -4.97 -19.91
CA ASP A 139 13.34 -4.62 -21.33
C ASP A 139 12.70 -5.77 -22.14
N GLU A 140 13.12 -7.00 -21.86
CA GLU A 140 12.58 -8.24 -22.42
C GLU A 140 11.12 -8.44 -22.00
N ALA A 141 10.79 -8.20 -20.73
CA ALA A 141 9.42 -8.23 -20.23
C ALA A 141 8.53 -7.22 -20.98
N PHE A 142 9.00 -5.98 -21.15
CA PHE A 142 8.24 -4.95 -21.86
C PHE A 142 8.01 -5.34 -23.33
N ALA A 143 9.04 -5.87 -24.00
CA ALA A 143 8.94 -6.29 -25.40
C ALA A 143 7.99 -7.50 -25.60
N SER A 144 8.10 -8.53 -24.74
CA SER A 144 7.22 -9.70 -24.78
C SER A 144 5.75 -9.30 -24.53
N ALA A 145 5.51 -8.43 -23.56
CA ALA A 145 4.18 -7.89 -23.27
C ALA A 145 3.64 -6.99 -24.39
N ALA A 146 4.49 -6.18 -25.03
CA ALA A 146 4.09 -5.36 -26.18
C ALA A 146 3.60 -6.21 -27.36
N GLU A 147 4.29 -7.32 -27.63
CA GLU A 147 3.88 -8.26 -28.66
C GLU A 147 2.56 -8.96 -28.29
N ALA A 148 2.37 -9.33 -27.02
CA ALA A 148 1.11 -9.87 -26.53
C ALA A 148 -0.06 -8.88 -26.71
N ALA A 149 0.16 -7.60 -26.41
CA ALA A 149 -0.83 -6.54 -26.61
C ALA A 149 -1.16 -6.36 -28.10
N ARG A 150 -0.15 -6.33 -28.97
CA ARG A 150 -0.34 -6.24 -30.43
C ARG A 150 -1.18 -7.39 -30.98
N ILE A 151 -0.90 -8.62 -30.54
CA ILE A 151 -1.70 -9.80 -30.91
C ILE A 151 -3.13 -9.65 -30.38
N GLY A 152 -3.29 -9.19 -29.13
CA GLY A 152 -4.63 -8.93 -28.56
C GLY A 152 -5.44 -7.93 -29.37
N GLU A 153 -4.81 -6.83 -29.80
CA GLU A 153 -5.44 -5.82 -30.66
C GLU A 153 -5.81 -6.38 -32.05
N GLU A 154 -4.90 -7.13 -32.68
CA GLU A 154 -5.09 -7.77 -34.00
C GLU A 154 -6.30 -8.71 -34.02
N PHE A 155 -6.50 -9.48 -32.95
CA PHE A 155 -7.58 -10.46 -32.83
C PHE A 155 -8.79 -9.95 -32.05
N ALA A 156 -8.84 -8.66 -31.68
CA ALA A 156 -9.91 -8.06 -30.88
C ALA A 156 -10.19 -8.81 -29.55
N GLU A 157 -9.12 -9.18 -28.84
CA GLU A 157 -9.14 -9.90 -27.57
C GLU A 157 -8.77 -8.96 -26.40
N PRO A 158 -9.75 -8.23 -25.84
CA PRO A 158 -9.51 -7.19 -24.83
C PRO A 158 -8.91 -7.73 -23.52
N ASP A 159 -9.26 -8.96 -23.14
CA ASP A 159 -8.69 -9.62 -21.94
C ASP A 159 -7.17 -9.79 -22.08
N LEU A 160 -6.69 -10.16 -23.27
CA LEU A 160 -5.28 -10.28 -23.56
C LEU A 160 -4.61 -8.90 -23.57
N VAL A 161 -5.24 -7.90 -24.18
CA VAL A 161 -4.72 -6.51 -24.19
C VAL A 161 -4.58 -5.99 -22.77
N ALA A 162 -5.59 -6.17 -21.92
CA ALA A 162 -5.56 -5.72 -20.53
C ALA A 162 -4.44 -6.40 -19.73
N LEU A 163 -4.30 -7.73 -19.84
CA LEU A 163 -3.20 -8.45 -19.19
C LEU A 163 -1.84 -7.96 -19.67
N ALA A 164 -1.66 -7.86 -20.99
CA ALA A 164 -0.40 -7.45 -21.60
C ALA A 164 -0.01 -6.02 -21.21
N ARG A 165 -0.93 -5.05 -21.34
CA ARG A 165 -0.71 -3.65 -20.95
C ARG A 165 -0.41 -3.52 -19.46
N SER A 166 -1.07 -4.30 -18.60
CA SER A 166 -0.77 -4.30 -17.17
C SER A 166 0.67 -4.72 -16.86
N LEU A 167 1.19 -5.73 -17.58
CA LEU A 167 2.56 -6.20 -17.43
C LEU A 167 3.58 -5.24 -18.07
N GLN A 168 3.24 -4.58 -19.18
CA GLN A 168 4.07 -3.48 -19.70
C GLN A 168 4.20 -2.35 -18.68
N GLY A 169 3.08 -1.99 -18.03
CA GLY A 169 3.07 -1.02 -16.94
C GLY A 169 4.05 -1.42 -15.84
N ARG A 170 4.00 -2.68 -15.38
CA ARG A 170 4.94 -3.21 -14.39
C ARG A 170 6.41 -3.10 -14.82
N ALA A 171 6.72 -3.45 -16.06
CA ALA A 171 8.08 -3.35 -16.59
C ALA A 171 8.57 -1.89 -16.58
N ARG A 172 7.73 -0.94 -17.03
CA ARG A 172 8.05 0.50 -17.02
C ARG A 172 8.28 1.05 -15.61
N LEU A 173 7.46 0.66 -14.64
CA LEU A 173 7.64 1.06 -13.25
C LEU A 173 9.01 0.59 -12.70
N ARG A 174 9.42 -0.64 -13.03
CA ARG A 174 10.74 -1.18 -12.62
C ARG A 174 11.93 -0.52 -13.32
N GLN A 175 11.76 -0.12 -14.58
CA GLN A 175 12.76 0.69 -15.31
C GLN A 175 12.90 2.12 -14.75
N GLY A 176 11.87 2.61 -14.05
CA GLY A 176 11.81 3.96 -13.48
C GLY A 176 11.00 4.95 -14.30
N SER A 177 10.39 4.51 -15.40
CA SER A 177 9.42 5.29 -16.18
C SER A 177 8.06 5.33 -15.48
N ILE A 178 7.99 5.98 -14.31
CA ILE A 178 6.81 5.94 -13.42
C ILE A 178 5.53 6.41 -14.12
N ARG A 179 5.59 7.56 -14.82
CA ARG A 179 4.43 8.16 -15.50
C ARG A 179 3.87 7.25 -16.58
N GLU A 180 4.75 6.70 -17.42
CA GLU A 180 4.37 5.79 -18.51
C GLU A 180 3.82 4.47 -17.95
N GLY A 181 4.47 3.92 -16.91
CA GLY A 181 4.03 2.69 -16.28
C GLY A 181 2.65 2.80 -15.63
N LEU A 182 2.37 3.91 -14.93
CA LEU A 182 1.06 4.17 -14.36
C LEU A 182 -0.01 4.35 -15.45
N ALA A 183 0.30 5.07 -16.53
CA ALA A 183 -0.64 5.25 -17.64
C ALA A 183 -1.05 3.92 -18.29
N LEU A 184 -0.10 2.99 -18.48
CA LEU A 184 -0.38 1.65 -19.00
C LEU A 184 -1.23 0.80 -18.04
N LEU A 185 -1.02 0.94 -16.72
CA LEU A 185 -1.86 0.28 -15.72
C LEU A 185 -3.30 0.83 -15.72
N ASP A 186 -3.44 2.16 -15.80
CA ASP A 186 -4.75 2.82 -15.86
C ASP A 186 -5.50 2.43 -17.15
N GLU A 187 -4.80 2.37 -18.30
CA GLU A 187 -5.35 1.89 -19.58
C GLU A 187 -5.82 0.43 -19.50
N ALA A 188 -5.01 -0.44 -18.90
CA ALA A 188 -5.35 -1.85 -18.72
C ALA A 188 -6.67 -2.00 -17.94
N MET A 189 -6.86 -1.23 -16.87
CA MET A 189 -8.08 -1.28 -16.06
C MET A 189 -9.34 -0.89 -16.82
N VAL A 190 -9.26 0.14 -17.67
CA VAL A 190 -10.41 0.59 -18.47
C VAL A 190 -10.71 -0.41 -19.61
N THR A 191 -9.71 -1.17 -20.05
CA THR A 191 -9.83 -2.17 -21.11
C THR A 191 -10.46 -3.49 -20.62
N VAL A 192 -10.30 -3.81 -19.33
CA VAL A 192 -10.86 -5.03 -18.73
C VAL A 192 -12.37 -5.09 -18.93
N ARG A 193 -12.86 -6.20 -19.50
CA ARG A 193 -14.29 -6.47 -19.58
C ARG A 193 -14.79 -7.11 -18.31
N THR A 194 -15.84 -6.53 -17.73
CA THR A 194 -16.58 -7.15 -16.63
C THR A 194 -17.62 -8.16 -17.12
N ASP A 195 -17.99 -8.12 -18.41
CA ASP A 195 -19.00 -8.98 -19.04
C ASP A 195 -18.48 -9.65 -20.34
N GLY A 196 -18.68 -10.96 -20.47
CA GLY A 196 -18.39 -11.74 -21.68
C GLY A 196 -16.91 -12.11 -21.91
N GLY A 197 -16.01 -11.80 -20.99
CA GLY A 197 -14.61 -12.25 -20.96
C GLY A 197 -14.38 -13.41 -19.98
N ALA A 198 -13.13 -13.86 -19.85
CA ALA A 198 -12.77 -14.80 -18.79
C ALA A 198 -12.97 -14.10 -17.42
N PRO A 199 -13.82 -14.63 -16.51
CA PRO A 199 -14.18 -13.93 -15.26
C PRO A 199 -12.99 -13.61 -14.35
N ILE A 200 -11.84 -14.23 -14.64
CA ILE A 200 -10.60 -14.21 -13.88
C ILE A 200 -9.72 -12.99 -14.19
N VAL A 201 -9.81 -12.46 -15.41
CA VAL A 201 -8.90 -11.43 -15.92
C VAL A 201 -9.01 -10.13 -15.13
N PRO A 202 -10.21 -9.61 -14.81
CA PRO A 202 -10.32 -8.42 -13.97
C PRO A 202 -9.53 -8.54 -12.67
N ALA A 203 -9.67 -9.67 -11.95
CA ALA A 203 -9.00 -9.87 -10.68
C ALA A 203 -7.46 -9.87 -10.81
N ILE A 204 -6.92 -10.48 -11.86
CA ILE A 204 -5.48 -10.51 -12.14
C ILE A 204 -4.97 -9.08 -12.41
N VAL A 205 -5.64 -8.34 -13.30
CA VAL A 205 -5.22 -6.98 -13.67
C VAL A 205 -5.29 -6.04 -12.47
N TYR A 206 -6.34 -6.13 -11.64
CA TYR A 206 -6.44 -5.37 -10.39
C TYR A 206 -5.26 -5.64 -9.45
N CYS A 207 -4.97 -6.92 -9.19
CA CYS A 207 -3.88 -7.31 -8.31
C CYS A 207 -2.52 -6.82 -8.87
N ILE A 208 -2.27 -6.92 -10.20
CA ILE A 208 -1.06 -6.38 -10.85
C ILE A 208 -0.96 -4.85 -10.68
N LEU A 209 -2.08 -4.13 -10.88
CA LEU A 209 -2.12 -2.68 -10.75
C LEU A 209 -1.79 -2.25 -9.33
N ILE A 210 -2.45 -2.81 -8.32
CA ILE A 210 -2.23 -2.38 -6.93
C ILE A 210 -0.78 -2.68 -6.51
N GLU A 211 -0.24 -3.82 -6.92
CA GLU A 211 1.18 -4.12 -6.68
C GLU A 211 2.10 -3.09 -7.34
N GLY A 212 1.81 -2.71 -8.60
CA GLY A 212 2.53 -1.67 -9.33
C GLY A 212 2.45 -0.30 -8.66
N CYS A 213 1.26 0.18 -8.35
CA CYS A 213 1.06 1.46 -7.66
C CYS A 213 1.77 1.48 -6.31
N ARG A 214 1.77 0.38 -5.55
CA ARG A 214 2.51 0.28 -4.29
C ARG A 214 4.01 0.34 -4.48
N GLN A 215 4.54 -0.31 -5.52
CA GLN A 215 5.98 -0.33 -5.81
C GLN A 215 6.55 1.08 -5.97
N VAL A 216 5.73 2.02 -6.43
CA VAL A 216 6.12 3.40 -6.75
C VAL A 216 5.44 4.44 -5.86
N TYR A 217 4.71 3.97 -4.84
CA TYR A 217 3.93 4.77 -3.90
C TYR A 217 2.90 5.71 -4.57
N ALA A 218 2.24 5.28 -5.64
CA ALA A 218 1.13 6.01 -6.27
C ALA A 218 -0.17 5.87 -5.44
N LEU A 219 -0.21 6.55 -4.29
CA LEU A 219 -1.24 6.35 -3.26
C LEU A 219 -2.64 6.83 -3.67
N ASP A 220 -2.71 7.90 -4.46
CA ASP A 220 -3.95 8.40 -5.06
C ASP A 220 -4.62 7.33 -5.92
N ARG A 221 -3.86 6.73 -6.83
CA ARG A 221 -4.32 5.66 -7.73
C ARG A 221 -4.65 4.39 -6.97
N CYS A 222 -3.84 4.00 -5.98
CA CYS A 222 -4.16 2.86 -5.12
C CYS A 222 -5.56 2.99 -4.51
N ARG A 223 -5.94 4.19 -4.05
CA ARG A 223 -7.26 4.43 -3.45
C ARG A 223 -8.38 4.34 -4.45
N GLU A 224 -8.24 5.07 -5.55
CA GLU A 224 -9.26 5.11 -6.60
C GLU A 224 -9.58 3.69 -7.06
N TRP A 225 -8.56 2.93 -7.47
CA TRP A 225 -8.74 1.56 -7.95
C TRP A 225 -9.14 0.57 -6.85
N THR A 226 -8.74 0.77 -5.60
CA THR A 226 -9.22 -0.06 -4.47
C THR A 226 -10.70 0.19 -4.17
N ALA A 227 -11.19 1.42 -4.33
CA ALA A 227 -12.61 1.74 -4.15
C ALA A 227 -13.45 1.06 -5.24
N VAL A 228 -13.00 1.11 -6.50
CA VAL A 228 -13.65 0.40 -7.62
C VAL A 228 -13.64 -1.12 -7.37
N LEU A 229 -12.50 -1.67 -6.96
CA LEU A 229 -12.38 -3.10 -6.62
C LEU A 229 -13.31 -3.49 -5.46
N SER A 230 -13.41 -2.65 -4.42
CA SER A 230 -14.26 -2.93 -3.25
C SER A 230 -15.73 -2.96 -3.65
N SER A 231 -16.20 -1.99 -4.44
CA SER A 231 -17.55 -1.98 -5.01
C SER A 231 -17.82 -3.22 -5.88
N TRP A 232 -16.85 -3.61 -6.71
CA TRP A 232 -16.94 -4.82 -7.54
C TRP A 232 -17.00 -6.10 -6.69
N CYS A 233 -16.18 -6.23 -5.65
CA CYS A 233 -16.20 -7.35 -4.72
C CYS A 233 -17.50 -7.40 -3.89
N GLU A 234 -18.02 -6.26 -3.44
CA GLU A 234 -19.29 -6.18 -2.70
C GLU A 234 -20.48 -6.62 -3.56
N SER A 235 -20.44 -6.35 -4.87
CA SER A 235 -21.42 -6.87 -5.82
C SER A 235 -21.31 -8.40 -6.06
N GLN A 236 -20.22 -9.05 -5.61
CA GLN A 236 -19.90 -10.45 -5.85
C GLN A 236 -19.28 -11.16 -4.63
N PRO A 237 -20.03 -11.31 -3.52
CA PRO A 237 -19.49 -11.81 -2.26
C PRO A 237 -19.00 -13.27 -2.30
N GLN A 238 -19.42 -14.05 -3.31
CA GLN A 238 -19.05 -15.46 -3.51
C GLN A 238 -17.73 -15.64 -4.28
N LEU A 239 -17.02 -14.56 -4.64
CA LEU A 239 -15.72 -14.62 -5.32
C LEU A 239 -14.61 -15.01 -4.31
N VAL A 240 -14.34 -16.31 -4.16
CA VAL A 240 -13.40 -16.85 -3.16
C VAL A 240 -11.96 -16.96 -3.69
N ALA A 241 -11.78 -17.43 -4.93
CA ALA A 241 -10.45 -17.82 -5.44
C ALA A 241 -9.45 -16.68 -5.71
N PHE A 242 -9.90 -15.43 -5.65
CA PHE A 242 -9.03 -14.25 -5.87
C PHE A 242 -9.08 -13.27 -4.71
N ASN A 243 -9.71 -13.67 -3.62
CA ASN A 243 -9.79 -12.87 -2.41
C ASN A 243 -8.41 -12.76 -1.73
N GLY A 244 -7.57 -13.80 -1.72
CA GLY A 244 -6.30 -13.79 -0.98
C GLY A 244 -5.36 -12.61 -1.29
N VAL A 245 -4.84 -12.53 -2.52
CA VAL A 245 -3.84 -11.51 -2.93
C VAL A 245 -4.44 -10.11 -2.89
N CYS A 246 -5.64 -9.93 -3.43
CA CYS A 246 -6.30 -8.63 -3.48
C CYS A 246 -6.77 -8.16 -2.08
N MET A 247 -7.11 -9.06 -1.13
CA MET A 247 -7.37 -8.69 0.28
C MET A 247 -6.10 -8.17 0.98
N VAL A 248 -4.94 -8.80 0.77
CA VAL A 248 -3.68 -8.35 1.37
C VAL A 248 -3.34 -6.93 0.94
N HIS A 249 -3.53 -6.62 -0.34
CA HIS A 249 -3.34 -5.27 -0.87
C HIS A 249 -4.34 -4.26 -0.30
N ARG A 250 -5.60 -4.69 -0.10
CA ARG A 250 -6.62 -3.85 0.54
C ARG A 250 -6.24 -3.47 1.98
N VAL A 251 -5.61 -4.38 2.73
CA VAL A 251 -5.10 -4.07 4.09
C VAL A 251 -4.08 -2.94 4.04
N GLU A 252 -3.11 -2.97 3.11
CA GLU A 252 -2.10 -1.92 2.95
C GLU A 252 -2.72 -0.55 2.67
N VAL A 253 -3.76 -0.50 1.82
CA VAL A 253 -4.47 0.75 1.50
C VAL A 253 -5.30 1.25 2.68
N MET A 254 -5.99 0.35 3.39
CA MET A 254 -6.75 0.70 4.60
C MET A 254 -5.84 1.25 5.71
N GLU A 255 -4.67 0.63 5.91
CA GLU A 255 -3.63 1.13 6.82
C GLU A 255 -3.25 2.57 6.48
N MET A 256 -2.91 2.83 5.21
CA MET A 256 -2.50 4.15 4.74
C MET A 256 -3.59 5.20 4.92
N ASN A 257 -4.86 4.81 4.83
CA ASN A 257 -6.02 5.70 5.03
C ASN A 257 -6.39 5.93 6.50
N GLY A 258 -5.69 5.27 7.43
CA GLY A 258 -6.01 5.34 8.85
C GLY A 258 -7.17 4.45 9.30
N GLN A 259 -7.63 3.53 8.45
CA GLN A 259 -8.70 2.58 8.78
C GLN A 259 -8.14 1.34 9.49
N TRP A 260 -7.32 1.52 10.53
CA TRP A 260 -6.47 0.47 11.11
C TRP A 260 -7.24 -0.70 11.73
N GLU A 261 -8.39 -0.43 12.35
CA GLU A 261 -9.24 -1.49 12.89
C GLU A 261 -9.81 -2.38 11.78
N ALA A 262 -10.34 -1.76 10.72
CA ALA A 262 -10.83 -2.48 9.54
C ALA A 262 -9.69 -3.22 8.82
N ALA A 263 -8.51 -2.61 8.70
CA ALA A 263 -7.32 -3.20 8.09
C ALA A 263 -6.88 -4.47 8.84
N LEU A 264 -6.83 -4.44 10.17
CA LEU A 264 -6.45 -5.60 10.99
C LEU A 264 -7.48 -6.72 10.88
N GLU A 265 -8.77 -6.40 10.92
CA GLU A 265 -9.83 -7.38 10.75
C GLU A 265 -9.79 -8.01 9.35
N GLU A 266 -9.53 -7.21 8.32
CA GLU A 266 -9.36 -7.68 6.96
C GLU A 266 -8.12 -8.60 6.80
N ALA A 267 -7.01 -8.27 7.45
CA ALA A 267 -5.81 -9.11 7.48
C ALA A 267 -6.07 -10.46 8.18
N ARG A 268 -6.88 -10.48 9.25
CA ARG A 268 -7.28 -11.71 9.94
C ARG A 268 -8.15 -12.59 9.05
N ARG A 269 -9.14 -12.01 8.37
CA ARG A 269 -9.98 -12.74 7.40
C ARG A 269 -9.15 -13.31 6.25
N ALA A 270 -8.18 -12.55 5.74
CA ALA A 270 -7.27 -13.03 4.71
C ALA A 270 -6.48 -14.25 5.19
N CYS A 271 -5.87 -14.17 6.39
CA CYS A 271 -5.15 -15.31 6.99
C CYS A 271 -6.07 -16.53 7.20
N GLN A 272 -7.30 -16.34 7.71
CA GLN A 272 -8.24 -17.44 7.95
C GLN A 272 -8.66 -18.15 6.67
N ARG A 273 -8.94 -17.39 5.60
CA ARG A 273 -9.29 -17.96 4.29
C ARG A 273 -8.11 -18.70 3.68
N LEU A 274 -6.93 -18.10 3.71
CA LEU A 274 -5.71 -18.69 3.17
C LEU A 274 -5.21 -19.88 3.99
N ALA A 275 -5.66 -20.07 5.24
CA ALA A 275 -5.41 -21.30 5.98
C ALA A 275 -6.20 -22.50 5.43
N GLN A 276 -7.35 -22.27 4.79
CA GLN A 276 -8.17 -23.33 4.19
C GLN A 276 -7.67 -23.71 2.79
N THR A 277 -7.26 -22.69 2.02
CA THR A 277 -6.67 -22.85 0.68
C THR A 277 -5.39 -22.03 0.60
N PRO A 278 -4.24 -22.59 1.04
CA PRO A 278 -2.97 -21.87 1.05
C PRO A 278 -2.51 -21.48 -0.36
N ASP A 279 -2.29 -20.18 -0.54
CA ASP A 279 -1.61 -19.63 -1.73
C ASP A 279 -0.13 -19.36 -1.41
N PRO A 280 0.84 -19.83 -2.23
CA PRO A 280 2.27 -19.67 -1.96
C PRO A 280 2.73 -18.21 -1.78
N PHE A 281 2.02 -17.24 -2.37
CA PHE A 281 2.40 -15.83 -2.35
C PHE A 281 1.52 -15.01 -1.41
N ALA A 282 0.19 -15.22 -1.46
CA ALA A 282 -0.78 -14.47 -0.69
C ALA A 282 -0.73 -14.84 0.81
N THR A 283 -0.52 -16.12 1.14
CA THR A 283 -0.48 -16.58 2.54
C THR A 283 0.63 -15.87 3.33
N PRO A 284 1.92 -15.94 2.93
CA PRO A 284 2.96 -15.20 3.64
C PRO A 284 2.72 -13.68 3.63
N ALA A 285 2.13 -13.15 2.57
CA ALA A 285 1.83 -11.72 2.45
C ALA A 285 0.76 -11.26 3.46
N ALA A 286 -0.28 -12.06 3.70
CA ALA A 286 -1.32 -11.80 4.69
C ALA A 286 -0.74 -11.82 6.11
N HIS A 287 0.13 -12.79 6.41
CA HIS A 287 0.82 -12.84 7.69
C HIS A 287 1.71 -11.62 7.93
N TYR A 288 2.44 -11.17 6.89
CA TYR A 288 3.23 -9.94 6.96
C TYR A 288 2.36 -8.71 7.26
N GLN A 289 1.23 -8.55 6.55
CA GLN A 289 0.36 -7.39 6.77
C GLN A 289 -0.30 -7.39 8.14
N LYS A 290 -0.71 -8.57 8.63
CA LYS A 290 -1.16 -8.75 10.00
C LYS A 290 -0.08 -8.33 11.01
N ALA A 291 1.18 -8.66 10.74
CA ALA A 291 2.30 -8.29 11.59
C ALA A 291 2.54 -6.78 11.62
N GLU A 292 2.47 -6.08 10.49
CA GLU A 292 2.55 -4.61 10.44
C GLU A 292 1.45 -3.97 11.29
N MET A 293 0.21 -4.46 11.18
CA MET A 293 -0.92 -3.90 11.95
C MET A 293 -0.70 -4.05 13.45
N HIS A 294 -0.28 -5.23 13.90
CA HIS A 294 0.06 -5.47 15.30
C HIS A 294 1.23 -4.59 15.76
N ARG A 295 2.30 -4.48 14.95
CA ARG A 295 3.49 -3.67 15.27
C ARG A 295 3.13 -2.19 15.44
N LEU A 296 2.35 -1.63 14.52
CA LEU A 296 1.91 -0.23 14.56
C LEU A 296 1.02 0.07 15.77
N ARG A 297 0.20 -0.89 16.20
CA ARG A 297 -0.66 -0.79 17.40
C ARG A 297 0.08 -1.06 18.71
N GLY A 298 1.32 -1.52 18.67
CA GLY A 298 2.12 -1.88 19.84
C GLY A 298 1.79 -3.23 20.46
N GLU A 299 1.17 -4.12 19.69
CA GLU A 299 0.88 -5.52 20.05
C GLU A 299 2.10 -6.37 19.63
N LEU A 300 3.19 -6.28 20.40
CA LEU A 300 4.54 -6.67 19.96
C LEU A 300 4.71 -8.20 19.83
N GLU A 301 4.11 -8.97 20.74
CA GLU A 301 4.17 -10.43 20.73
C GLU A 301 3.42 -11.00 19.52
N GLU A 302 2.23 -10.48 19.23
CA GLU A 302 1.40 -10.85 18.08
C GLU A 302 2.07 -10.45 16.76
N ALA A 303 2.72 -9.28 16.72
CA ALA A 303 3.52 -8.86 15.58
C ALA A 303 4.68 -9.83 15.32
N GLU A 304 5.42 -10.22 16.37
CA GLU A 304 6.54 -11.15 16.25
C GLU A 304 6.10 -12.50 15.70
N ALA A 305 5.04 -13.08 16.27
CA ALA A 305 4.49 -14.36 15.82
C ALA A 305 4.06 -14.31 14.34
N ALA A 306 3.43 -13.21 13.92
CA ALA A 306 2.98 -13.04 12.55
C ALA A 306 4.15 -12.86 11.56
N TYR A 307 5.20 -12.10 11.91
CA TYR A 307 6.40 -12.00 11.05
C TYR A 307 7.16 -13.32 10.95
N LEU A 308 7.28 -14.06 12.05
CA LEU A 308 7.94 -15.37 12.04
C LEU A 308 7.21 -16.35 11.13
N GLU A 309 5.87 -16.33 11.13
CA GLU A 309 5.07 -17.16 10.24
C GLU A 309 5.19 -16.73 8.77
N ALA A 310 5.20 -15.42 8.49
CA ALA A 310 5.47 -14.92 7.14
C ALA A 310 6.85 -15.37 6.64
N HIS A 311 7.87 -15.35 7.51
CA HIS A 311 9.22 -15.80 7.21
C HIS A 311 9.31 -17.31 6.98
N ARG A 312 8.65 -18.13 7.83
CA ARG A 312 8.56 -19.58 7.67
C ARG A 312 7.96 -19.98 6.32
N LEU A 313 7.04 -19.16 5.81
CA LEU A 313 6.39 -19.30 4.51
C LEU A 313 7.16 -18.66 3.36
N GLY A 314 8.39 -18.16 3.57
CA GLY A 314 9.29 -17.70 2.51
C GLY A 314 9.24 -16.20 2.19
N ARG A 315 8.51 -15.37 2.97
CA ARG A 315 8.54 -13.91 2.79
C ARG A 315 9.50 -13.23 3.75
N GLU A 316 10.39 -12.41 3.20
CA GLU A 316 11.31 -11.58 3.98
C GLU A 316 10.51 -10.62 4.90
N PRO A 317 10.68 -10.69 6.24
CA PRO A 317 9.92 -9.84 7.17
C PRO A 317 10.48 -8.42 7.32
N GLN A 318 11.43 -7.99 6.50
CA GLN A 318 12.03 -6.65 6.55
C GLN A 318 11.23 -5.64 5.73
N PRO A 319 11.19 -4.35 6.16
CA PRO A 319 11.87 -3.79 7.33
C PRO A 319 11.12 -3.99 8.67
N GLY A 320 9.89 -4.52 8.61
CA GLY A 320 8.98 -4.63 9.75
C GLY A 320 9.59 -5.30 10.99
N MET A 321 10.28 -6.42 10.81
CA MET A 321 10.96 -7.12 11.91
C MET A 321 12.04 -6.25 12.57
N SER A 322 12.83 -5.48 11.82
CA SER A 322 13.83 -4.59 12.43
C SER A 322 13.17 -3.47 13.24
N LEU A 323 12.07 -2.89 12.74
CA LEU A 323 11.30 -1.88 13.47
C LEU A 323 10.64 -2.46 14.73
N LEU A 324 10.20 -3.73 14.67
CA LEU A 324 9.71 -4.44 15.85
C LEU A 324 10.81 -4.64 16.90
N ARG A 325 12.02 -5.04 16.49
CA ARG A 325 13.16 -5.13 17.41
C ARG A 325 13.47 -3.80 18.07
N LEU A 326 13.40 -2.70 17.33
CA LEU A 326 13.55 -1.35 17.89
C LEU A 326 12.45 -1.05 18.93
N ALA A 327 11.18 -1.37 18.63
CA ALA A 327 10.06 -1.17 19.56
C ALA A 327 10.18 -2.01 20.84
N GLN A 328 10.82 -3.18 20.77
CA GLN A 328 11.14 -4.04 21.92
C GLN A 328 12.38 -3.58 22.71
N GLY A 329 13.00 -2.45 22.35
CA GLY A 329 14.23 -1.96 22.98
C GLY A 329 15.50 -2.71 22.55
N ARG A 330 15.43 -3.56 21.51
CA ARG A 330 16.54 -4.35 20.98
C ARG A 330 17.24 -3.63 19.82
N GLY A 331 17.75 -2.43 20.09
CA GLY A 331 18.32 -1.52 19.07
C GLY A 331 19.49 -2.11 18.28
N GLU A 332 20.44 -2.77 18.94
CA GLU A 332 21.59 -3.41 18.26
C GLU A 332 21.13 -4.50 17.28
N ALA A 333 20.16 -5.32 17.70
CA ALA A 333 19.61 -6.37 16.85
C ALA A 333 18.86 -5.78 15.64
N ALA A 334 18.10 -4.70 15.84
CA ALA A 334 17.42 -3.98 14.77
C ALA A 334 18.40 -3.43 13.73
N LEU A 335 19.49 -2.80 14.18
CA LEU A 335 20.51 -2.21 13.31
C LEU A 335 21.25 -3.28 12.51
N ALA A 336 21.62 -4.39 13.15
CA ALA A 336 22.26 -5.52 12.49
C ALA A 336 21.35 -6.16 11.42
N SER A 337 20.05 -6.31 11.70
CA SER A 337 19.12 -6.92 10.75
C SER A 337 18.82 -6.04 9.55
N ILE A 338 18.61 -4.73 9.73
CA ILE A 338 18.32 -3.84 8.60
C ILE A 338 19.54 -3.64 7.70
N ARG A 339 20.76 -3.56 8.27
CA ARG A 339 22.01 -3.50 7.49
C ARG A 339 22.23 -4.75 6.66
N ARG A 340 21.94 -5.94 7.21
CA ARG A 340 22.01 -7.20 6.45
C ARG A 340 21.02 -7.19 5.29
N ALA A 341 19.79 -6.73 5.50
CA ALA A 341 18.78 -6.63 4.45
C ALA A 341 19.21 -5.65 3.35
N LEU A 342 19.82 -4.52 3.71
CA LEU A 342 20.37 -3.53 2.76
C LEU A 342 21.66 -3.99 2.08
N ALA A 343 22.40 -4.94 2.65
CA ALA A 343 23.59 -5.52 2.00
C ALA A 343 23.24 -6.56 0.94
N ALA A 344 22.03 -7.14 0.99
CA ALA A 344 21.56 -8.05 -0.03
C ALA A 344 21.39 -7.31 -1.38
N PRO A 345 21.74 -7.94 -2.51
CA PRO A 345 21.39 -7.41 -3.82
C PRO A 345 19.88 -7.23 -3.91
N GLY A 346 19.43 -6.08 -4.40
CA GLY A 346 18.01 -5.77 -4.52
C GLY A 346 17.76 -4.61 -5.47
N GLU A 347 16.55 -4.57 -6.03
CA GLU A 347 16.14 -3.50 -6.95
C GLU A 347 16.11 -2.15 -6.23
N PRO A 348 16.39 -1.02 -6.92
CA PRO A 348 16.41 0.30 -6.30
C PRO A 348 15.14 0.67 -5.50
N LEU A 349 13.95 0.29 -6.00
CA LEU A 349 12.67 0.53 -5.32
C LEU A 349 12.49 -0.37 -4.08
N GLN A 350 13.01 -1.60 -4.09
CA GLN A 350 13.02 -2.46 -2.90
C GLN A 350 13.94 -1.88 -1.83
N ARG A 351 15.12 -1.38 -2.23
CA ARG A 351 16.05 -0.68 -1.34
C ARG A 351 15.40 0.56 -0.73
N ALA A 352 14.69 1.37 -1.53
CA ALA A 352 13.98 2.56 -1.07
C ALA A 352 12.96 2.26 0.06
N ARG A 353 12.41 1.05 0.13
CA ARG A 353 11.49 0.63 1.22
C ARG A 353 12.20 0.35 2.54
N LEU A 354 13.48 0.02 2.50
CA LEU A 354 14.27 -0.31 3.69
C LEU A 354 14.95 0.93 4.30
N LEU A 355 15.32 1.90 3.48
CA LEU A 355 16.08 3.10 3.89
C LEU A 355 15.39 3.93 5.00
N PRO A 356 14.07 4.17 4.98
CA PRO A 356 13.42 4.94 6.06
C PRO A 356 13.55 4.25 7.43
N ALA A 357 13.43 2.92 7.46
CA ALA A 357 13.63 2.15 8.68
C ALA A 357 15.10 2.18 9.12
N MET A 358 16.05 2.13 8.17
CA MET A 358 17.48 2.30 8.48
C MET A 358 17.76 3.67 9.11
N VAL A 359 17.16 4.75 8.61
CA VAL A 359 17.29 6.09 9.22
C VAL A 359 16.75 6.07 10.66
N GLU A 360 15.53 5.58 10.88
CA GLU A 360 14.92 5.53 12.23
C GLU A 360 15.76 4.71 13.22
N ILE A 361 16.19 3.53 12.81
CA ILE A 361 16.95 2.60 13.65
C ILE A 361 18.35 3.15 13.95
N ALA A 362 19.03 3.72 12.95
CA ALA A 362 20.37 4.29 13.12
C ALA A 362 20.34 5.51 14.04
N LEU A 363 19.36 6.41 13.89
CA LEU A 363 19.18 7.55 14.80
C LEU A 363 18.91 7.10 16.24
N ALA A 364 18.06 6.08 16.43
CA ALA A 364 17.79 5.53 17.76
C ALA A 364 19.03 4.85 18.40
N ALA A 365 19.95 4.34 17.58
CA ALA A 365 21.23 3.80 18.02
C ALA A 365 22.34 4.86 18.17
N GLY A 366 22.06 6.14 17.88
CA GLY A 366 23.06 7.21 17.89
C GLY A 366 24.00 7.24 16.67
N ASP A 367 23.76 6.39 15.66
CA ASP A 367 24.51 6.33 14.40
C ASP A 367 23.99 7.38 13.40
N VAL A 368 24.29 8.66 13.67
CA VAL A 368 23.85 9.78 12.84
C VAL A 368 24.46 9.72 11.43
N GLU A 369 25.68 9.19 11.29
CA GLU A 369 26.35 9.06 9.99
C GLU A 369 25.71 7.96 9.13
N GLY A 370 25.40 6.80 9.71
CA GLY A 370 24.64 5.76 9.02
C GLY A 370 23.24 6.22 8.62
N ALA A 371 22.56 6.99 9.46
CA ALA A 371 21.28 7.60 9.13
C ALA A 371 21.41 8.61 7.97
N SER A 372 22.47 9.42 7.98
CA SER A 372 22.74 10.41 6.94
C SER A 372 23.03 9.76 5.58
N ALA A 373 23.82 8.68 5.57
CA ALA A 373 24.08 7.91 4.35
C ALA A 373 22.80 7.30 3.77
N ALA A 374 21.95 6.69 4.61
CA ALA A 374 20.68 6.13 4.18
C ALA A 374 19.71 7.20 3.66
N SER A 375 19.67 8.38 4.31
CA SER A 375 18.89 9.53 3.84
C SER A 375 19.37 10.03 2.47
N ALA A 376 20.68 10.13 2.26
CA ALA A 376 21.25 10.59 0.99
C ALA A 376 20.98 9.60 -0.16
N GLU A 377 21.08 8.29 0.10
CA GLU A 377 20.71 7.26 -0.88
C GLU A 377 19.22 7.38 -1.26
N LEU A 378 18.35 7.63 -0.27
CA LEU A 378 16.91 7.78 -0.52
C LEU A 378 16.59 9.02 -1.36
N GLU A 379 17.32 10.12 -1.19
CA GLU A 379 17.21 11.32 -2.03
C GLU A 379 17.61 11.03 -3.48
N GLN A 380 18.75 10.37 -3.71
CA GLN A 380 19.19 9.98 -5.05
C GLN A 380 18.15 9.08 -5.75
N LEU A 381 17.54 8.16 -5.01
CA LEU A 381 16.46 7.32 -5.54
C LEU A 381 15.22 8.17 -5.86
N SER A 382 14.83 9.10 -5.00
CA SER A 382 13.67 9.97 -5.25
C SER A 382 13.85 10.82 -6.52
N GLU A 383 15.06 11.34 -6.76
CA GLU A 383 15.41 12.11 -7.97
C GLU A 383 15.36 11.23 -9.21
N ARG A 384 15.93 10.02 -9.15
CA ARG A 384 15.94 9.05 -10.26
C ARG A 384 14.53 8.67 -10.71
N PHE A 385 13.60 8.50 -9.77
CA PHE A 385 12.25 8.01 -10.05
C PHE A 385 11.20 9.11 -10.24
N GLU A 386 11.57 10.38 -10.04
CA GLU A 386 10.67 11.55 -10.15
C GLU A 386 9.32 11.36 -9.39
N SER A 387 9.35 10.66 -8.25
CA SER A 387 8.14 10.35 -7.48
C SER A 387 7.96 11.34 -6.33
N GLU A 388 6.80 12.00 -6.31
CA GLU A 388 6.44 12.95 -5.25
C GLU A 388 6.38 12.27 -3.88
N VAL A 389 5.93 11.01 -3.83
CA VAL A 389 5.84 10.28 -2.57
C VAL A 389 7.22 9.82 -2.10
N LEU A 390 8.07 9.31 -2.98
CA LEU A 390 9.46 9.02 -2.62
C LEU A 390 10.18 10.29 -2.15
N SER A 391 9.90 11.44 -2.78
CA SER A 391 10.43 12.74 -2.36
C SER A 391 9.97 13.12 -0.95
N ALA A 392 8.71 12.88 -0.60
CA ALA A 392 8.19 13.12 0.75
C ALA A 392 8.80 12.17 1.80
N ILE A 393 9.03 10.90 1.46
CA ILE A 393 9.73 9.95 2.34
C ILE A 393 11.19 10.40 2.54
N ALA A 394 11.89 10.76 1.45
CA ALA A 394 13.26 11.26 1.49
C ALA A 394 13.39 12.53 2.32
N ALA A 395 12.49 13.50 2.10
CA ALA A 395 12.46 14.76 2.83
C ALA A 395 12.14 14.57 4.32
N HIS A 396 11.29 13.61 4.69
CA HIS A 396 11.07 13.24 6.08
C HIS A 396 12.34 12.65 6.73
N ALA A 397 12.98 11.67 6.06
CA ALA A 397 14.26 11.12 6.50
C ALA A 397 15.32 12.22 6.69
N ARG A 398 15.50 13.09 5.69
CA ARG A 398 16.44 14.23 5.77
C ARG A 398 16.13 15.12 6.96
N GLY A 399 14.85 15.48 7.14
CA GLY A 399 14.40 16.30 8.26
C GLY A 399 14.76 15.70 9.62
N THR A 400 14.53 14.40 9.80
CA THR A 400 14.89 13.71 11.06
C THR A 400 16.41 13.65 11.31
N VAL A 401 17.20 13.46 10.26
CA VAL A 401 18.67 13.50 10.35
C VAL A 401 19.17 14.91 10.70
N LEU A 402 18.62 15.94 10.06
CA LEU A 402 18.97 17.34 10.34
C LEU A 402 18.62 17.74 11.77
N LEU A 403 17.50 17.23 12.32
CA LEU A 403 17.17 17.39 13.73
C LEU A 403 18.22 16.76 14.65
N ALA A 404 18.63 15.53 14.36
CA ALA A 404 19.66 14.84 15.13
C ALA A 404 21.02 15.55 15.08
N ARG A 405 21.30 16.28 13.99
CA ARG A 405 22.50 17.13 13.83
C ARG A 405 22.38 18.51 14.48
N GLY A 406 21.23 18.85 15.06
CA GLY A 406 21.02 20.16 15.67
C GLY A 406 20.81 21.29 14.64
N GLU A 407 20.28 20.97 13.46
CA GLU A 407 20.00 21.93 12.38
C GLU A 407 18.49 22.12 12.16
N PRO A 408 17.73 22.62 13.17
CA PRO A 408 16.27 22.57 13.16
C PRO A 408 15.61 23.45 12.08
N GLN A 409 16.22 24.56 11.68
CA GLN A 409 15.69 25.37 10.58
C GLN A 409 15.72 24.61 9.24
N ARG A 410 16.85 23.97 8.92
CA ARG A 410 16.98 23.16 7.70
C ARG A 410 16.07 21.94 7.76
N ALA A 411 15.85 21.39 8.96
CA ALA A 411 14.88 20.32 9.15
C ALA A 411 13.46 20.78 8.79
N LEU A 412 13.01 21.96 9.27
CA LEU A 412 11.70 22.51 8.90
C LEU A 412 11.54 22.71 7.39
N ASP A 413 12.58 23.24 6.73
CA ASP A 413 12.57 23.45 5.28
C ASP A 413 12.40 22.14 4.50
N ALA A 414 12.90 21.02 5.04
CA ALA A 414 12.69 19.68 4.48
C ALA A 414 11.31 19.08 4.85
N LEU A 415 10.87 19.24 6.10
CA LEU A 415 9.69 18.55 6.64
C LEU A 415 8.37 19.15 6.16
N ARG A 416 8.30 20.47 5.93
CA ARG A 416 7.05 21.13 5.51
C ARG A 416 6.51 20.62 4.15
N PRO A 417 7.32 20.55 3.08
CA PRO A 417 6.87 19.94 1.83
C PRO A 417 6.42 18.49 2.00
N ALA A 418 7.11 17.70 2.84
CA ALA A 418 6.73 16.33 3.12
C ALA A 418 5.34 16.25 3.80
N LEU A 419 5.09 17.13 4.77
CA LEU A 419 3.80 17.20 5.46
C LEU A 419 2.66 17.53 4.48
N ASP A 420 2.85 18.52 3.62
CA ASP A 420 1.85 18.93 2.62
C ASP A 420 1.47 17.77 1.69
N VAL A 421 2.47 16.99 1.25
CA VAL A 421 2.24 15.78 0.43
C VAL A 421 1.39 14.76 1.19
N TRP A 422 1.75 14.41 2.43
CA TRP A 422 0.99 13.41 3.20
C TRP A 422 -0.42 13.86 3.55
N GLN A 423 -0.64 15.17 3.76
CA GLN A 423 -1.97 15.72 3.99
C GLN A 423 -2.84 15.66 2.74
N ARG A 424 -2.31 16.08 1.58
CA ARG A 424 -3.02 15.99 0.29
C ARG A 424 -3.32 14.54 -0.07
N LEU A 425 -2.38 13.65 0.21
CA LEU A 425 -2.56 12.21 0.09
C LEU A 425 -3.29 11.62 1.29
N ALA A 426 -4.01 12.38 2.12
CA ALA A 426 -4.84 11.89 3.24
C ALA A 426 -4.25 10.68 3.99
N ALA A 427 -2.95 10.70 4.28
CA ALA A 427 -2.21 9.61 4.91
C ALA A 427 -1.96 9.99 6.38
N PRO A 428 -2.97 9.86 7.27
CA PRO A 428 -2.96 10.49 8.59
C PRO A 428 -1.79 10.05 9.46
N TYR A 429 -1.43 8.77 9.44
CA TYR A 429 -0.30 8.25 10.21
C TYR A 429 1.04 8.87 9.78
N LEU A 430 1.31 8.90 8.47
CA LEU A 430 2.55 9.47 7.93
C LEU A 430 2.62 10.98 8.17
N ALA A 431 1.51 11.69 7.98
CA ALA A 431 1.40 13.10 8.31
C ALA A 431 1.68 13.35 9.80
N ALA A 432 1.08 12.57 10.70
CA ALA A 432 1.30 12.69 12.14
C ALA A 432 2.77 12.47 12.52
N ARG A 433 3.45 11.49 11.94
CA ARG A 433 4.90 11.29 12.16
C ARG A 433 5.73 12.50 11.71
N VAL A 434 5.43 13.09 10.55
CA VAL A 434 6.11 14.32 10.11
C VAL A 434 5.81 15.48 11.05
N ARG A 435 4.56 15.63 11.53
CA ARG A 435 4.19 16.65 12.52
C ARG A 435 5.00 16.54 13.81
N VAL A 436 5.32 15.33 14.27
CA VAL A 436 6.22 15.16 15.41
C VAL A 436 7.58 15.80 15.13
N SER A 437 8.19 15.48 13.99
CA SER A 437 9.47 16.05 13.57
C SER A 437 9.40 17.58 13.43
N VAL A 438 8.32 18.11 12.83
CA VAL A 438 8.08 19.57 12.74
C VAL A 438 7.98 20.19 14.13
N GLY A 439 7.20 19.60 15.04
CA GLY A 439 7.03 20.10 16.40
C GLY A 439 8.35 20.09 17.20
N LEU A 440 9.16 19.05 17.05
CA LEU A 440 10.49 18.97 17.65
C LEU A 440 11.43 20.06 17.08
N ALA A 441 11.35 20.33 15.77
CA ALA A 441 12.12 21.41 15.13
C ALA A 441 11.71 22.79 15.65
N CYS A 442 10.40 23.06 15.73
CA CYS A 442 9.86 24.31 16.30
C CYS A 442 10.33 24.51 17.75
N ARG A 443 10.27 23.46 18.58
CA ARG A 443 10.76 23.52 19.96
C ARG A 443 12.25 23.83 20.03
N ALA A 444 13.06 23.20 19.19
CA ALA A 444 14.50 23.46 19.13
C ALA A 444 14.85 24.90 18.70
N LEU A 445 13.93 25.56 17.98
CA LEU A 445 14.02 26.99 17.61
C LEU A 445 13.41 27.93 18.67
N GLY A 446 12.84 27.40 19.75
CA GLY A 446 12.18 28.18 20.81
C GLY A 446 10.73 28.56 20.51
N ASP A 447 10.14 28.04 19.44
CA ASP A 447 8.73 28.27 19.07
C ASP A 447 7.81 27.21 19.72
N GLU A 448 7.62 27.35 21.03
CA GLU A 448 6.85 26.36 21.80
C GLU A 448 5.34 26.38 21.47
N GLU A 449 4.81 27.51 20.99
CA GLU A 449 3.39 27.61 20.58
C GLU A 449 3.11 26.74 19.36
N TRP A 450 3.94 26.87 18.31
CA TRP A 450 3.84 26.00 17.14
C TRP A 450 4.22 24.56 17.44
N ALA A 451 5.24 24.33 18.27
CA ALA A 451 5.59 22.97 18.70
C ALA A 451 4.41 22.26 19.37
N ALA A 452 3.73 22.94 20.30
CA ALA A 452 2.57 22.40 20.99
C ALA A 452 1.40 22.11 20.03
N LEU A 453 1.15 22.99 19.05
CA LEU A 453 0.11 22.79 18.04
C LEU A 453 0.36 21.50 17.22
N GLU A 454 1.57 21.35 16.69
CA GLU A 454 1.95 20.22 15.85
C GLU A 454 1.95 18.89 16.62
N LEU A 455 2.52 18.88 17.83
CA LEU A 455 2.56 17.69 18.68
C LEU A 455 1.17 17.28 19.17
N THR A 456 0.28 18.24 19.43
CA THR A 456 -1.12 17.96 19.82
C THR A 456 -1.89 17.36 18.65
N ALA A 457 -1.71 17.89 17.44
CA ALA A 457 -2.32 17.32 16.23
C ALA A 457 -1.81 15.89 15.97
N ALA A 458 -0.51 15.64 16.10
CA ALA A 458 0.07 14.30 15.97
C ALA A 458 -0.49 13.33 17.03
N ARG A 459 -0.57 13.77 18.29
CA ARG A 459 -1.12 12.99 19.41
C ARG A 459 -2.55 12.52 19.11
N LYS A 460 -3.42 13.45 18.72
CA LYS A 460 -4.82 13.12 18.42
C LYS A 460 -4.94 12.03 17.36
N VAL A 461 -4.16 12.15 16.28
CA VAL A 461 -4.16 11.13 15.21
C VAL A 461 -3.66 9.79 15.73
N PHE A 462 -2.57 9.76 16.48
CA PHE A 462 -2.06 8.50 17.03
C PHE A 462 -3.04 7.85 18.04
N GLU A 463 -3.78 8.64 18.81
CA GLU A 463 -4.86 8.16 19.69
C GLU A 463 -6.01 7.55 18.88
N GLU A 464 -6.49 8.24 17.85
CA GLU A 464 -7.56 7.75 16.96
C GLU A 464 -7.19 6.45 16.24
N LEU A 465 -5.93 6.34 15.80
CA LEU A 465 -5.42 5.13 15.13
C LEU A 465 -5.08 3.99 16.10
N GLY A 466 -4.85 4.29 17.37
CA GLY A 466 -4.32 3.33 18.34
C GLY A 466 -2.82 3.05 18.19
N ALA A 467 -2.06 4.01 17.68
CA ALA A 467 -0.60 3.93 17.49
C ALA A 467 0.17 4.08 18.82
N LYS A 468 0.00 3.11 19.73
CA LYS A 468 0.55 3.16 21.09
C LYS A 468 2.08 3.40 21.14
N PRO A 469 2.91 2.77 20.29
CA PRO A 469 4.35 3.00 20.31
C PRO A 469 4.72 4.46 19.98
N ASP A 470 4.03 5.07 19.01
CA ASP A 470 4.27 6.47 18.62
C ASP A 470 3.78 7.43 19.72
N LEU A 471 2.65 7.15 20.37
CA LEU A 471 2.18 7.91 21.53
C LEU A 471 3.16 7.92 22.70
N ALA A 472 3.78 6.76 22.97
CA ALA A 472 4.76 6.61 24.04
C ALA A 472 6.08 7.37 23.75
N ARG A 473 6.41 7.58 22.47
CA ARG A 473 7.60 8.32 22.02
C ARG A 473 7.38 9.83 21.96
N LEU A 474 6.13 10.29 21.92
CA LEU A 474 5.85 11.73 21.93
C LEU A 474 6.44 12.36 23.19
N PRO A 475 7.06 13.55 23.07
CA PRO A 475 7.42 14.30 24.26
C PRO A 475 6.15 14.56 25.09
N PRO A 476 6.26 14.63 26.43
CA PRO A 476 5.14 15.01 27.25
C PRO A 476 4.59 16.35 26.76
N PRO A 477 3.25 16.54 26.80
CA PRO A 477 2.70 17.87 26.53
C PRO A 477 3.44 18.85 27.43
N ALA A 478 3.84 20.00 26.88
CA ALA A 478 4.44 21.05 27.68
C ALA A 478 3.50 21.28 28.86
N VAL A 479 4.01 21.07 30.09
CA VAL A 479 3.20 21.27 31.29
C VAL A 479 2.64 22.65 31.18
N ASP A 480 1.31 22.74 31.18
CA ASP A 480 0.66 24.01 31.00
C ASP A 480 0.86 24.87 32.25
N HIS A 481 1.99 25.58 32.30
CA HIS A 481 2.22 26.60 33.31
C HIS A 481 1.21 27.76 33.19
N ARG A 482 0.33 27.79 32.17
CA ARG A 482 -0.83 28.71 32.12
C ARG A 482 -1.78 28.49 33.30
N SER A 483 -1.74 27.34 33.96
CA SER A 483 -2.62 27.00 35.10
C SER A 483 -2.01 27.20 36.50
N GLN A 484 -0.73 27.58 36.62
CA GLN A 484 -0.04 27.70 37.93
C GLN A 484 0.46 29.10 38.27
N ARG A 485 0.36 30.08 37.38
CA ARG A 485 0.70 31.48 37.69
C ARG A 485 -0.56 32.25 38.09
N PRO A 486 -0.60 32.89 39.27
CA PRO A 486 -1.80 33.58 39.81
C PRO A 486 -2.46 34.59 38.85
N ASP A 487 -1.69 35.05 37.86
CA ASP A 487 -1.93 36.14 36.94
C ASP A 487 -2.20 35.69 35.49
N GLY A 488 -2.14 34.38 35.19
CA GLY A 488 -2.55 33.81 33.89
C GLY A 488 -1.70 34.20 32.66
N LEU A 489 -0.55 34.86 32.88
CA LEU A 489 0.36 35.29 31.83
C LEU A 489 1.28 34.16 31.34
N THR A 490 1.46 34.07 30.03
CA THR A 490 2.46 33.19 29.40
C THR A 490 3.88 33.72 29.63
N THR A 491 4.89 32.85 29.53
CA THR A 491 6.30 33.25 29.63
C THR A 491 6.64 34.36 28.63
N ARG A 492 6.11 34.28 27.40
CA ARG A 492 6.34 35.29 26.37
C ARG A 492 5.65 36.63 26.67
N GLU A 493 4.45 36.58 27.24
CA GLU A 493 3.76 37.79 27.71
C GLU A 493 4.48 38.45 28.90
N LEU A 494 5.12 37.67 29.78
CA LEU A 494 5.96 38.21 30.86
C LEU A 494 7.22 38.89 30.33
N GLU A 495 7.91 38.31 29.34
CA GLU A 495 9.05 38.95 28.68
C GLU A 495 8.65 40.28 28.04
N VAL A 496 7.51 40.29 27.32
CA VAL A 496 6.94 41.51 26.76
C VAL A 496 6.58 42.52 27.86
N LEU A 497 5.91 42.08 28.93
CA LEU A 497 5.52 42.92 30.07
C LEU A 497 6.74 43.50 30.78
N GLY A 498 7.84 42.75 30.89
CA GLY A 498 9.06 43.22 31.52
C GLY A 498 9.79 44.28 30.71
N LEU A 499 9.84 44.12 29.37
CA LEU A 499 10.38 45.16 28.50
C LEU A 499 9.47 46.41 28.46
N VAL A 500 8.15 46.22 28.59
CA VAL A 500 7.19 47.32 28.76
C VAL A 500 7.43 48.05 30.08
N ALA A 501 7.65 47.32 31.17
CA ALA A 501 7.97 47.90 32.48
C ALA A 501 9.34 48.61 32.50
N ALA A 502 10.29 48.15 31.69
CA ALA A 502 11.56 48.83 31.42
C ALA A 502 11.44 50.06 30.48
N GLY A 503 10.22 50.44 30.08
CA GLY A 503 9.97 51.65 29.28
C GLY A 503 10.30 51.52 27.79
N LYS A 504 10.53 50.31 27.27
CA LYS A 504 10.84 50.09 25.84
C LYS A 504 9.61 50.37 24.98
N THR A 505 9.78 50.77 23.73
CA THR A 505 8.67 50.92 22.75
C THR A 505 8.40 49.60 22.02
N ASN A 506 7.21 49.43 21.43
CA ASN A 506 6.84 48.20 20.73
C ASN A 506 7.83 47.84 19.60
N LYS A 507 8.36 48.84 18.90
CA LYS A 507 9.44 48.67 17.90
C LYS A 507 10.73 48.10 18.47
N VAL A 508 11.11 48.54 19.68
CA VAL A 508 12.33 48.03 20.34
C VAL A 508 12.10 46.62 20.89
N ILE A 509 10.93 46.37 21.47
CA ILE A 509 10.52 45.04 21.95
C ILE A 509 10.48 44.05 20.79
N ALA A 510 9.90 44.44 19.66
CA ALA A 510 9.85 43.64 18.44
C ALA A 510 11.26 43.24 17.98
N ARG A 511 12.20 44.18 18.00
CA ARG A 511 13.60 43.91 17.64
C ARG A 511 14.32 43.01 18.65
N GLU A 512 14.19 43.28 19.95
CA GLU A 512 14.87 42.51 21.01
C GLU A 512 14.33 41.08 21.12
N LEU A 513 13.05 40.87 20.81
CA LEU A 513 12.39 39.58 20.87
C LEU A 513 12.28 38.88 19.50
N PHE A 514 12.82 39.46 18.42
CA PHE A 514 12.68 38.93 17.05
C PHE A 514 11.23 38.70 16.61
N LEU A 515 10.33 39.63 16.97
CA LEU A 515 8.91 39.64 16.61
C LEU A 515 8.58 40.80 15.66
N SER A 516 7.39 40.76 15.04
CA SER A 516 6.83 41.95 14.37
C SER A 516 6.13 42.87 15.36
N GLU A 517 6.08 44.19 15.10
CA GLU A 517 5.38 45.16 15.95
C GLU A 517 3.91 44.78 16.19
N LYS A 518 3.25 44.27 15.14
CA LYS A 518 1.86 43.74 15.21
C LYS A 518 1.72 42.55 16.18
N THR A 519 2.76 41.72 16.30
CA THR A 519 2.77 40.60 17.26
C THR A 519 2.92 41.11 18.68
N VAL A 520 3.73 42.15 18.90
CA VAL A 520 3.86 42.83 20.20
C VAL A 520 2.55 43.50 20.61
N ASP A 521 1.84 44.16 19.70
CA ASP A 521 0.52 44.75 19.96
C ASP A 521 -0.52 43.70 20.38
N ARG A 522 -0.48 42.53 19.74
CA ARG A 522 -1.34 41.39 20.09
C ARG A 522 -1.01 40.85 21.50
N HIS A 523 0.27 40.70 21.83
CA HIS A 523 0.69 40.30 23.18
C HIS A 523 0.24 41.32 24.23
N LEU A 524 0.39 42.63 23.97
CA LEU A 524 -0.07 43.69 24.89
C LEU A 524 -1.58 43.68 25.10
N SER A 525 -2.36 43.46 24.04
CA SER A 525 -3.82 43.37 24.14
C SER A 525 -4.25 42.19 25.00
N ASN A 526 -3.57 41.05 24.86
CA ASN A 526 -3.82 39.86 25.68
C ASN A 526 -3.38 40.06 27.13
N ILE A 527 -2.23 40.72 27.37
CA ILE A 527 -1.75 41.08 28.71
C ILE A 527 -2.78 41.97 29.40
N PHE A 528 -3.27 43.01 28.74
CA PHE A 528 -4.27 43.93 29.29
C PHE A 528 -5.55 43.19 29.69
N LEU A 529 -6.03 42.31 28.83
CA LEU A 529 -7.22 41.51 29.08
C LEU A 529 -7.03 40.53 30.26
N LYS A 530 -5.87 39.88 30.34
CA LYS A 530 -5.55 38.92 31.42
C LYS A 530 -5.34 39.59 32.77
N LEU A 531 -4.72 40.77 32.78
CA LEU A 531 -4.45 41.55 34.00
C LEU A 531 -5.65 42.42 34.42
N GLY A 532 -6.69 42.55 33.60
CA GLY A 532 -7.83 43.42 33.86
C GLY A 532 -7.49 44.91 33.84
N VAL A 533 -6.46 45.30 33.09
CA VAL A 533 -5.98 46.69 32.99
C VAL A 533 -6.21 47.25 31.59
N SER A 534 -6.41 48.55 31.47
CA SER A 534 -6.76 49.20 30.20
C SER A 534 -5.64 50.04 29.58
N SER A 535 -4.46 50.11 30.21
CA SER A 535 -3.37 50.95 29.73
C SER A 535 -1.99 50.35 29.98
N ARG A 536 -1.03 50.76 29.16
CA ARG A 536 0.39 50.40 29.30
C ARG A 536 0.94 50.75 30.67
N ALA A 537 0.61 51.94 31.18
CA ALA A 537 1.03 52.40 32.51
C ALA A 537 0.44 51.51 33.63
N ALA A 538 -0.83 51.10 33.49
CA ALA A 538 -1.46 50.20 34.45
C ALA A 538 -0.86 48.79 34.42
N ALA A 539 -0.49 48.28 33.25
CA ALA A 539 0.22 47.00 33.13
C ALA A 539 1.62 47.06 33.76
N THR A 540 2.37 48.15 33.55
CA THR A 540 3.66 48.38 34.23
C THR A 540 3.51 48.44 35.75
N ALA A 541 2.51 49.16 36.26
CA ALA A 541 2.23 49.23 37.69
C ALA A 541 1.83 47.87 38.28
N TYR A 542 1.04 47.08 37.55
CA TYR A 542 0.68 45.71 37.93
C TYR A 542 1.94 44.84 38.08
N ALA A 543 2.84 44.91 37.10
CA ALA A 543 4.06 44.13 37.07
C ALA A 543 4.96 44.39 38.29
N PHE A 544 5.16 45.66 38.68
CA PHE A 544 5.92 46.02 39.89
C PHE A 544 5.20 45.65 41.19
N THR A 545 3.88 45.85 41.26
CA THR A 545 3.09 45.56 42.48
C THR A 545 3.09 44.07 42.81
N HIS A 546 3.04 43.22 41.78
CA HIS A 546 3.03 41.76 41.93
C HIS A 546 4.42 41.13 41.83
N LYS A 547 5.49 41.95 41.79
CA LYS A 547 6.90 41.52 41.70
C LYS A 547 7.17 40.56 40.53
N LEU A 548 6.53 40.82 39.40
CA LEU A 548 6.73 40.08 38.16
C LEU A 548 7.99 40.55 37.41
N VAL A 549 8.47 41.75 37.74
CA VAL A 549 9.71 42.39 37.26
C VAL A 549 10.32 43.32 38.30
#